data_AF-A0A834DG89-F1
#
_entry.id   AF-A0A834DG89-F1
#
_cell.length_a   1.000
_cell.length_b   1.000
_cell.length_c   1.000
_cell.angle_alpha   90.00
_cell.angle_beta   90.00
_cell.angle_gamma   90.00
#
_symmetry.space_group_name_H-M   'P 1'
#
loop_
_entity.id
_entity.type
_entity.pdbx_description
1 polymer ?
#
loop_
_entity_poly.entity_id
_entity_poly.type
_entity_poly.pdbx_seq_one_letter_code
_entity_poly.pdbx_strand_id
1 'polypeptide(L)' 'MAGTIILPIFSPYTKYAIMINEATPYSYPVPVRDDGNMPDVPSHPQDPQGPSLEWLKKL' A
#
# COMPACT_ATOMS: atom_id res chain seq x y z
N MET A 1 27.04 4.88 -17.80
CA MET A 1 26.49 3.91 -16.83
C MET A 1 26.10 4.52 -15.48
N ALA A 2 26.64 5.67 -15.03
CA ALA A 2 26.24 6.26 -13.74
C ALA A 2 24.78 6.76 -13.68
N GLY A 3 24.24 7.29 -14.79
CA GLY A 3 22.89 7.88 -14.82
C GLY A 3 21.76 6.92 -14.43
N THR A 4 21.83 5.65 -14.82
CA THR A 4 20.81 4.64 -14.44
C THR A 4 20.90 4.22 -12.97
N ILE A 5 22.05 4.44 -12.31
CA ILE A 5 22.26 4.07 -10.92
C ILE A 5 21.73 5.16 -10.00
N ILE A 6 21.91 6.43 -10.36
CA ILE A 6 21.49 7.57 -9.54
C ILE A 6 20.03 7.98 -9.73
N LEU A 7 19.45 7.72 -10.90
CA LEU A 7 18.09 8.15 -11.24
C LEU A 7 17.01 7.68 -10.25
N PRO A 8 17.00 6.42 -9.76
CA PRO A 8 15.99 5.97 -8.80
C PRO A 8 16.04 6.72 -7.46
N ILE A 9 17.22 7.22 -7.07
CA ILE A 9 17.43 7.95 -5.81
C ILE A 9 16.81 9.35 -5.89
N PHE A 10 16.90 10.00 -7.05
CA PHE A 10 16.39 11.35 -7.26
C PHE A 10 14.96 11.40 -7.81
N SER A 11 14.44 10.29 -8.33
CA SER A 11 13.10 10.24 -8.90
C SER A 11 12.03 10.23 -7.79
N PRO A 12 11.08 11.17 -7.81
CA PRO A 12 9.95 11.15 -6.87
C PRO A 12 8.99 9.98 -7.12
N TYR A 13 9.08 9.33 -8.29
CA TYR A 13 8.20 8.24 -8.68
C TYR A 13 8.63 6.86 -8.18
N THR A 14 9.89 6.71 -7.75
CA THR A 14 10.40 5.43 -7.23
C THR A 14 9.57 4.92 -6.04
N LYS A 15 9.07 5.85 -5.21
CA LYS A 15 8.19 5.52 -4.08
C LYS A 15 6.90 4.82 -4.54
N TYR A 16 6.27 5.29 -5.61
CA TYR A 16 5.03 4.69 -6.10
C TYR A 16 5.25 3.29 -6.65
N ALA A 17 6.40 3.01 -7.28
CA ALA A 17 6.73 1.65 -7.70
C ALA A 17 6.80 0.69 -6.50
N ILE A 18 7.37 1.11 -5.37
CA ILE A 18 7.38 0.29 -4.14
C ILE A 18 5.95 0.12 -3.60
N MET A 19 5.20 1.21 -3.45
CA MET A 19 3.83 1.18 -2.92
C MET A 19 2.88 0.31 -3.78
N ILE A 20 3.03 0.29 -5.10
CA ILE A 20 2.22 -0.56 -5.99
C ILE A 20 2.50 -2.05 -5.71
N ASN A 21 3.77 -2.42 -5.52
CA ASN A 21 4.14 -3.80 -5.23
C ASN A 21 3.61 -4.25 -3.86
N GLU A 22 3.67 -3.39 -2.85
CA GLU A 22 3.11 -3.69 -1.52
C GLU A 22 1.58 -3.79 -1.53
N ALA A 23 0.91 -2.94 -2.30
CA ALA A 23 -0.54 -2.91 -2.42
C ALA A 23 -1.13 -4.07 -3.25
N THR A 24 -0.30 -4.84 -3.95
CA THR A 24 -0.76 -5.94 -4.82
C THR A 24 -0.91 -7.24 -4.02
N PRO A 25 -2.15 -7.72 -3.75
CA PRO A 25 -2.35 -8.89 -2.92
C PRO A 25 -2.14 -10.18 -3.74
N TYR A 26 -0.94 -10.75 -3.69
CA TYR A 26 -0.68 -12.08 -4.28
C TYR A 26 -1.18 -13.23 -3.41
N SER A 27 -1.39 -12.98 -2.12
CA SER A 27 -1.95 -13.93 -1.16
C SER A 27 -3.29 -13.40 -0.65
N TYR A 28 -4.19 -14.32 -0.30
CA TYR A 28 -5.47 -13.96 0.30
C TYR A 28 -5.25 -13.34 1.70
N PRO A 29 -5.76 -12.13 1.97
CA PRO A 29 -5.63 -11.53 3.29
C PRO A 29 -6.52 -12.27 4.29
N VAL A 30 -5.91 -12.93 5.27
CA VAL A 30 -6.62 -13.67 6.30
C VAL A 30 -7.18 -12.69 7.34
N PRO A 31 -8.50 -12.68 7.61
CA PRO A 31 -9.07 -11.82 8.63
C PRO A 31 -8.50 -12.10 10.03
N VAL A 32 -8.25 -11.03 10.78
CA VAL A 32 -7.79 -11.12 12.17
C VAL A 32 -8.98 -11.42 13.08
N ARG A 33 -8.75 -12.21 14.13
CA ARG A 33 -9.76 -12.43 15.17
C ARG A 33 -9.83 -11.19 16.06
N ASP A 34 -11.00 -10.58 16.13
CA ASP A 34 -11.25 -9.41 16.97
C ASP A 34 -11.15 -9.76 18.48
N ASP A 35 -10.44 -8.91 19.23
CA ASP A 35 -10.31 -8.98 20.69
C ASP A 35 -11.10 -7.88 21.42
N GLY A 36 -11.83 -7.04 20.66
CA GLY A 36 -12.63 -5.93 21.17
C GLY A 36 -11.89 -4.59 21.24
N ASN A 37 -10.60 -4.52 20.87
CA ASN A 37 -9.80 -3.30 20.93
C ASN A 37 -8.87 -3.12 19.70
N MET A 38 -9.42 -3.28 18.49
CA MET A 38 -8.71 -3.07 17.23
C MET A 38 -9.29 -1.90 16.39
N PRO A 39 -9.10 -0.63 16.80
CA PRO A 39 -9.71 0.52 16.12
C PRO A 39 -9.19 0.76 14.69
N ASP A 40 -7.99 0.25 14.38
CA ASP A 40 -7.34 0.42 13.07
C ASP A 40 -7.69 -0.69 12.06
N VAL A 41 -8.29 -1.80 12.51
CA VAL A 41 -8.64 -2.95 11.66
C VAL A 41 -10.09 -2.79 11.18
N PRO A 42 -10.35 -2.71 9.86
CA PRO A 42 -11.71 -2.62 9.35
C PRO A 42 -12.47 -3.91 9.58
N SER A 43 -13.77 -3.80 9.90
CA SER A 43 -14.67 -4.96 9.98
C SER A 43 -15.17 -5.40 8.61
N HIS A 44 -15.22 -4.46 7.66
CA HIS A 44 -15.66 -4.69 6.29
C HIS A 44 -14.75 -3.97 5.28
N PRO A 45 -14.54 -4.50 4.05
CA PRO A 45 -13.64 -3.89 3.06
C PRO A 45 -13.98 -2.47 2.61
N GLN A 46 -15.21 -1.99 2.88
CA GLN A 46 -15.67 -0.64 2.52
C GLN A 46 -15.60 0.34 3.70
N ASP A 47 -15.20 -0.12 4.88
CA ASP A 47 -15.01 0.76 6.02
C ASP A 47 -13.89 1.77 5.70
N PRO A 48 -13.98 3.01 6.23
CA PRO A 48 -12.96 4.02 5.98
C PRO A 48 -11.61 3.69 6.66
N GLN A 49 -11.59 2.68 7.52
CA GLN A 49 -10.40 2.20 8.21
C GLN A 49 -9.53 1.36 7.26
N GLY A 50 -8.22 1.50 7.40
CA GLY A 50 -7.24 0.78 6.59
C GLY A 50 -6.70 1.58 5.39
N PRO A 51 -5.73 0.99 4.66
CA PRO A 51 -5.04 1.68 3.58
C PRO A 51 -5.92 1.80 2.32
N SER A 52 -6.10 3.04 1.84
CA SER A 52 -6.85 3.32 0.61
C SER A 52 -5.94 3.47 -0.61
N LEU A 53 -6.43 3.03 -1.78
CA LEU A 53 -5.75 3.13 -3.07
C LEU A 53 -6.14 4.38 -3.87
N GLU A 54 -6.74 5.40 -3.25
CA GLU A 54 -7.11 6.66 -3.94
C GLU A 54 -5.92 7.37 -4.59
N TRP A 55 -4.72 7.26 -4.01
CA TRP A 55 -3.50 7.81 -4.62
C TRP A 55 -3.16 7.11 -5.94
N LEU A 56 -3.39 5.80 -6.05
CA LEU A 56 -3.10 5.01 -7.25
C LEU A 56 -4.09 5.32 -8.37
N LYS A 57 -5.36 5.54 -8.00
CA LYS A 57 -6.40 5.96 -8.98
C LYS A 57 -6.14 7.35 -9.58
N LYS A 58 -5.39 8.19 -8.87
CA LYS A 58 -5.11 9.59 -9.24
C LYS A 58 -3.69 9.80 -9.80
N LEU A 59 -2.89 8.73 -9.84
CA LEU A 59 -1.55 8.73 -10.44
C LEU A 59 -1.66 8.87 -11.96
#